data_AF-A0A6A5KDE7-F1
#
_entry.id   AF-A0A6A5KDE7-F1
#
_cell.length_a   1.000
_cell.length_b   1.000
_cell.length_c   1.000
_cell.angle_alpha   90.00
_cell.angle_beta   90.00
_cell.angle_gamma   90.00
#
_symmetry.space_group_name_H-M   'P 1'
#
loop_
_entity.id
_entity.type
_entity.pdbx_description
1 polymer ?
#
loop_
_entity_poly.entity_id
_entity_poly.type
_entity_poly.pdbx_seq_one_letter_code
_entity_poly.pdbx_strand_id
1 'polypeptide(L)'
;MAASALNEERQLAINPIVASSVQHNNQVISNIRNLTASLFGVAAGTLGLESYAGFIFYLIGSLVVSILLFALKTDGKPGAYFYRPFVVLEARLDQSNILKKVVDAIKDLVQDCNFDCNDSGIALQAMDNSHVALVSMMLKSEAFTPFRCDRNIALGINLASLTKVLRAAGNDDILTIKAEDAPDVVNLVFENKSSERISEYDIKLMDIDQEHLGIPDTDYSATITLPSAEFQRICRDLGALSESVAIEVSKEGVKFSCSGDIGSGSVILKPHTSVDKPGENVEIDMTEPVSLTFSLKYLTNFCKASGLSEQVKLSLSGEVPLLVEYTLTGGTHSYLRFYLAPKIGDED
;
A
#
# COMPACT_ATOMS: atom_id res chain seq x y z
N MET A 1 21.66 21.56 11.11
CA MET A 1 22.35 21.51 9.81
C MET A 1 23.70 20.81 9.87
N ALA A 2 24.64 21.17 10.77
CA ALA A 2 25.93 20.48 10.84
C ALA A 2 25.85 19.02 11.36
N ALA A 3 24.95 18.74 12.32
CA ALA A 3 24.77 17.40 12.88
C ALA A 3 24.05 16.41 11.94
N SER A 4 23.20 16.92 11.02
CA SER A 4 22.54 16.10 10.00
C SER A 4 23.50 15.71 8.89
N ALA A 5 24.35 16.63 8.44
CA ALA A 5 25.39 16.37 7.45
C ALA A 5 26.41 15.32 7.93
N LEU A 6 26.79 15.36 9.22
CA LEU A 6 27.74 14.40 9.79
C LEU A 6 27.15 12.97 9.89
N ASN A 7 25.84 12.83 10.12
CA ASN A 7 25.17 11.53 10.11
C ASN A 7 25.01 10.97 8.69
N GLU A 8 24.78 11.86 7.71
CA GLU A 8 24.66 11.52 6.30
C GLU A 8 26.01 11.07 5.71
N GLU A 9 27.11 11.79 6.01
CA GLU A 9 28.48 11.36 5.65
C GLU A 9 28.86 10.02 6.28
N ARG A 10 28.41 9.77 7.52
CA ARG A 10 28.65 8.50 8.21
C ARG A 10 27.81 7.35 7.64
N GLN A 11 26.59 7.61 7.17
CA GLN A 11 25.77 6.66 6.41
C GLN A 11 26.35 6.38 5.02
N LEU A 12 26.89 7.40 4.33
CA LEU A 12 27.57 7.26 3.04
C LEU A 12 28.89 6.47 3.15
N ALA A 13 29.57 6.55 4.30
CA ALA A 13 30.74 5.72 4.59
C ALA A 13 30.39 4.24 4.83
N ILE A 14 29.14 3.92 5.24
CA ILE A 14 28.65 2.56 5.48
C ILE A 14 27.99 1.98 4.22
N ASN A 15 27.25 2.80 3.46
CA ASN A 15 26.64 2.49 2.16
C ASN A 15 27.15 3.49 1.10
N PRO A 16 28.18 3.15 0.31
CA PRO A 16 28.85 4.09 -0.60
C PRO A 16 28.02 4.51 -1.83
N ILE A 17 26.74 4.15 -1.89
CA ILE A 17 25.86 4.34 -3.05
C ILE A 17 24.83 5.41 -2.74
N VAL A 18 24.95 6.54 -3.43
CA VAL A 18 23.99 7.64 -3.35
C VAL A 18 22.81 7.34 -4.28
N ALA A 19 21.63 7.03 -3.72
CA ALA A 19 20.45 6.61 -4.48
C ALA A 19 20.02 7.63 -5.55
N SER A 20 20.03 8.93 -5.24
CA SER A 20 19.71 10.00 -6.20
C SER A 20 20.68 10.05 -7.39
N SER A 21 21.96 9.73 -7.17
CA SER A 21 22.96 9.66 -8.25
C SER A 21 22.76 8.42 -9.12
N VAL A 22 22.33 7.30 -8.54
CA VAL A 22 21.98 6.09 -9.30
C VAL A 22 20.74 6.33 -10.16
N GLN A 23 19.69 6.94 -9.61
CA GLN A 23 18.49 7.33 -10.36
C GLN A 23 18.82 8.29 -11.52
N HIS A 24 19.61 9.32 -11.26
CA HIS A 24 20.08 10.24 -12.31
C HIS A 24 20.85 9.51 -13.42
N ASN A 25 21.79 8.62 -13.05
CA ASN A 25 22.56 7.83 -14.02
C ASN A 25 21.66 6.91 -14.86
N ASN A 26 20.68 6.24 -14.23
CA ASN A 26 19.72 5.39 -14.93
C ASN A 26 18.86 6.20 -15.92
N GLN A 27 18.38 7.37 -15.53
CA GLN A 27 17.59 8.25 -16.39
C GLN A 27 18.41 8.78 -17.58
N VAL A 28 19.66 9.18 -17.34
CA VAL A 28 20.58 9.60 -18.41
C VAL A 28 20.81 8.48 -19.42
N ILE A 29 20.93 7.24 -18.97
CA ILE A 29 21.21 6.10 -19.85
C ILE A 29 19.96 5.69 -20.63
N SER A 30 18.79 5.72 -20.01
CA SER A 30 17.52 5.55 -20.72
C SER A 30 17.36 6.61 -21.82
N ASN A 31 17.63 7.88 -21.50
CA ASN A 31 17.59 8.97 -22.49
C ASN A 31 18.57 8.73 -23.65
N ILE A 32 19.81 8.31 -23.36
CA ILE A 32 20.79 7.99 -24.40
C ILE A 32 20.30 6.85 -25.29
N ARG A 33 19.77 5.76 -24.71
CA ARG A 33 19.23 4.62 -25.47
C ARG A 33 18.04 5.03 -26.33
N ASN A 34 17.11 5.84 -25.81
CA ASN A 34 15.93 6.31 -26.55
C ASN A 34 16.32 7.22 -27.72
N LEU A 35 17.23 8.17 -27.48
CA LEU A 35 17.75 9.05 -28.54
C LEU A 35 18.51 8.26 -29.61
N THR A 36 19.33 7.30 -29.18
CA THR A 36 20.10 6.42 -30.06
C THR A 36 19.18 5.53 -30.91
N ALA A 37 18.15 4.95 -30.30
CA ALA A 37 17.19 4.11 -31.00
C ALA A 37 16.40 4.91 -32.04
N SER A 38 15.98 6.13 -31.70
CA SER A 38 15.34 7.06 -32.63
C SER A 38 16.27 7.42 -33.79
N LEU A 39 17.53 7.77 -33.50
CA LEU A 39 18.53 8.11 -34.52
C LEU A 39 18.81 6.95 -35.48
N PHE A 40 19.00 5.74 -34.98
CA PHE A 40 19.22 4.56 -35.82
C PHE A 40 17.96 4.15 -36.59
N GLY A 41 16.76 4.36 -36.03
CA GLY A 41 15.51 4.16 -36.75
C GLY A 41 15.36 5.10 -37.94
N VAL A 42 15.64 6.39 -37.75
CA VAL A 42 15.65 7.38 -38.85
C VAL A 42 16.73 7.04 -39.87
N ALA A 43 17.95 6.70 -39.43
CA ALA A 43 19.05 6.33 -40.33
C ALA A 43 18.71 5.09 -41.18
N ALA A 44 18.17 4.04 -40.57
CA ALA A 44 17.73 2.84 -41.28
C ALA A 44 16.64 3.16 -42.31
N GLY A 45 15.68 4.02 -41.97
CA GLY A 45 14.64 4.49 -42.88
C GLY A 45 15.20 5.30 -44.06
N THR A 46 16.13 6.22 -43.82
CA THR A 46 16.78 7.00 -44.90
C THR A 46 17.65 6.15 -45.83
N LEU A 47 18.22 5.05 -45.31
CA LEU A 47 19.04 4.11 -46.08
C LEU A 47 18.20 3.03 -46.79
N GLY A 48 16.87 3.02 -46.58
CA GLY A 48 15.99 1.99 -47.16
C GLY A 48 16.25 0.58 -46.65
N LEU A 49 16.79 0.44 -45.43
CA LEU A 49 17.10 -0.86 -44.84
C LEU A 49 15.83 -1.49 -44.26
N GLU A 50 15.23 -2.39 -45.02
CA GLU A 50 14.01 -3.10 -44.62
C GLU A 50 14.32 -4.48 -44.00
N SER A 51 13.36 -4.99 -43.20
CA SER A 51 13.37 -6.35 -42.65
C SER A 51 14.66 -6.67 -41.86
N TYR A 52 15.30 -7.81 -42.12
CA TYR A 52 16.50 -8.29 -41.43
C TYR A 52 17.68 -7.31 -41.50
N ALA A 53 17.86 -6.58 -42.61
CA ALA A 53 18.99 -5.67 -42.77
C ALA A 53 18.87 -4.45 -41.83
N GLY A 54 17.65 -3.91 -41.68
CA GLY A 54 17.35 -2.85 -40.72
C GLY A 54 17.52 -3.31 -39.27
N PHE A 55 17.07 -4.53 -38.95
CA PHE A 55 17.24 -5.12 -37.62
C PHE A 55 18.72 -5.32 -37.25
N ILE A 56 19.53 -5.85 -38.17
CA ILE A 56 20.97 -6.04 -37.96
C ILE A 56 21.67 -4.68 -37.79
N PHE A 57 21.32 -3.68 -38.60
CA PHE A 57 21.86 -2.32 -38.48
C PHE A 57 21.55 -1.71 -37.10
N TYR A 58 20.30 -1.81 -36.65
CA TYR A 58 19.89 -1.37 -35.32
C TYR A 58 20.64 -2.11 -34.20
N LEU A 59 20.77 -3.43 -34.32
CA LEU A 59 21.44 -4.27 -33.31
C LEU A 59 22.93 -3.95 -33.20
N ILE A 60 23.62 -3.78 -34.33
CA ILE A 60 25.03 -3.37 -34.36
C ILE A 60 25.18 -1.96 -33.78
N GLY A 61 24.33 -1.01 -34.20
CA GLY A 61 24.37 0.36 -33.69
C GLY A 61 24.15 0.43 -32.16
N SER A 62 23.15 -0.30 -31.66
CA SER A 62 22.86 -0.39 -30.23
C SER A 62 24.00 -1.03 -29.43
N LEU A 63 24.65 -2.04 -29.99
CA LEU A 63 25.81 -2.71 -29.38
C LEU A 63 27.03 -1.77 -29.33
N VAL A 64 27.29 -1.00 -30.38
CA VAL A 64 28.35 0.01 -30.40
C VAL A 64 28.11 1.09 -29.35
N VAL A 65 26.89 1.62 -29.25
CA VAL A 65 26.57 2.64 -28.24
C VAL A 65 26.66 2.08 -26.82
N SER A 66 26.25 0.83 -26.61
CA SER A 66 26.42 0.15 -25.33
C SER A 66 27.91 0.02 -24.97
N ILE A 67 28.76 -0.39 -25.91
CA ILE A 67 30.22 -0.46 -25.71
C ILE A 67 30.81 0.93 -25.40
N LEU A 68 30.40 1.98 -26.11
CA LEU A 68 30.87 3.35 -25.87
C LEU A 68 30.45 3.87 -24.49
N LEU A 69 29.23 3.56 -24.05
CA LEU A 69 28.78 3.88 -22.70
C LEU A 69 29.64 3.17 -21.64
N PHE A 70 29.93 1.89 -21.82
CA PHE A 70 30.78 1.15 -20.89
C PHE A 70 32.24 1.64 -20.91
N ALA A 71 32.79 1.92 -22.09
CA ALA A 71 34.19 2.32 -22.24
C ALA A 71 34.44 3.77 -21.80
N LEU A 72 33.61 4.74 -22.23
CA LEU A 72 33.85 6.16 -22.02
C LEU A 72 33.22 6.72 -20.75
N LYS A 73 32.01 6.24 -20.41
CA LYS A 73 31.22 6.78 -19.29
C LYS A 73 31.49 6.06 -17.97
N THR A 74 31.94 4.80 -18.03
CA THR A 74 32.25 4.00 -16.82
C THR A 74 33.72 3.66 -16.61
N ASP A 75 34.61 4.25 -17.41
CA ASP A 75 36.08 4.11 -17.29
C ASP A 75 36.52 2.62 -17.16
N GLY A 76 35.78 1.72 -17.83
CA GLY A 76 36.01 0.28 -17.79
C GLY A 76 35.58 -0.46 -16.50
N LYS A 77 34.91 0.20 -15.55
CA LYS A 77 34.46 -0.40 -14.27
C LYS A 77 32.94 -0.32 -14.09
N PRO A 78 32.14 -1.08 -14.86
CA PRO A 78 30.68 -1.00 -14.84
C PRO A 78 30.07 -1.23 -13.45
N GLY A 79 30.64 -2.14 -12.64
CA GLY A 79 30.12 -2.45 -11.30
C GLY A 79 30.18 -1.29 -10.29
N ALA A 80 30.97 -0.25 -10.55
CA ALA A 80 31.03 0.96 -9.72
C ALA A 80 29.96 2.01 -10.09
N TYR A 81 29.39 1.91 -11.29
CA TYR A 81 28.43 2.89 -11.83
C TYR A 81 27.02 2.31 -12.02
N PHE A 82 26.91 0.98 -12.14
CA PHE A 82 25.67 0.26 -12.38
C PHE A 82 25.34 -0.68 -11.22
N TYR A 83 24.56 -0.19 -10.26
CA TYR A 83 24.10 -1.00 -9.14
C TYR A 83 22.80 -1.75 -9.49
N ARG A 84 22.92 -3.05 -9.78
CA ARG A 84 21.82 -3.99 -10.11
C ARG A 84 20.80 -3.41 -11.11
N PRO A 85 21.06 -3.43 -12.43
CA PRO A 85 20.26 -2.73 -13.43
C PRO A 85 18.87 -3.33 -13.71
N PHE A 86 18.51 -4.46 -13.10
CA PHE A 86 17.29 -5.20 -13.42
C PHE A 86 16.20 -5.12 -12.34
N VAL A 87 16.53 -4.78 -11.09
CA VAL A 87 15.55 -4.73 -10.00
C VAL A 87 15.20 -3.28 -9.71
N VAL A 88 13.97 -2.88 -10.05
CA VAL A 88 13.44 -1.52 -9.87
C VAL A 88 12.78 -1.37 -8.50
N LEU A 89 12.14 -2.43 -8.00
CA LEU A 89 11.57 -2.50 -6.66
C LEU A 89 12.19 -3.67 -5.90
N GLU A 90 12.73 -3.41 -4.71
CA GLU A 90 13.13 -4.40 -3.72
C GLU A 90 12.61 -3.94 -2.36
N ALA A 91 11.56 -4.58 -1.86
CA ALA A 91 10.92 -4.21 -0.59
C ALA A 91 10.84 -5.44 0.33
N ARG A 92 11.57 -5.42 1.44
CA ARG A 92 11.65 -6.54 2.40
C ARG A 92 10.91 -6.23 3.69
N LEU A 93 9.85 -6.98 3.98
CA LEU A 93 9.10 -6.95 5.24
C LEU A 93 9.61 -8.05 6.17
N ASP A 94 9.95 -7.70 7.40
CA ASP A 94 10.38 -8.64 8.43
C ASP A 94 9.26 -9.63 8.83
N GLN A 95 8.01 -9.21 8.69
CA GLN A 95 6.83 -10.00 9.00
C GLN A 95 5.86 -10.03 7.81
N SER A 96 5.85 -11.14 7.08
CA SER A 96 4.89 -11.39 5.98
C SER A 96 3.42 -11.38 6.44
N ASN A 97 3.17 -11.65 7.74
CA ASN A 97 1.83 -11.62 8.33
C ASN A 97 1.14 -10.26 8.20
N ILE A 98 1.89 -9.15 8.14
CA ILE A 98 1.31 -7.81 7.97
C ILE A 98 0.58 -7.74 6.62
N LEU A 99 1.28 -8.03 5.53
CA LEU A 99 0.68 -8.00 4.18
C LEU A 99 -0.43 -9.05 4.05
N LYS A 100 -0.26 -10.24 4.65
CA LYS A 100 -1.29 -11.28 4.68
C LYS A 100 -2.60 -10.81 5.31
N LYS A 101 -2.53 -10.16 6.48
CA LYS A 101 -3.70 -9.61 7.17
C LYS A 101 -4.32 -8.43 6.42
N VAL A 102 -3.50 -7.57 5.82
CA VAL A 102 -3.98 -6.48 4.96
C VAL A 102 -4.78 -7.04 3.78
N VAL A 103 -4.20 -7.97 3.02
CA VAL A 103 -4.86 -8.60 1.86
C VAL A 103 -6.14 -9.31 2.29
N ASP A 104 -6.13 -10.01 3.43
CA ASP A 104 -7.31 -10.68 3.97
C ASP A 104 -8.45 -9.72 4.32
N ALA A 105 -8.13 -8.49 4.75
CA ALA A 105 -9.11 -7.46 5.06
C ALA A 105 -9.72 -6.80 3.81
N ILE A 106 -8.97 -6.71 2.70
CA ILE A 106 -9.39 -5.99 1.49
C ILE A 106 -9.98 -6.88 0.39
N LYS A 107 -9.64 -8.18 0.35
CA LYS A 107 -10.03 -9.11 -0.73
C LYS A 107 -11.55 -9.24 -0.96
N ASP A 108 -12.35 -8.97 0.07
CA ASP A 108 -13.81 -9.09 0.00
C ASP A 108 -14.48 -7.78 -0.44
N LEU A 109 -13.71 -6.69 -0.51
CA LEU A 109 -14.14 -5.38 -1.01
C LEU A 109 -13.71 -5.19 -2.46
N VAL A 110 -12.51 -5.63 -2.81
CA VAL A 110 -11.85 -5.38 -4.10
C VAL A 110 -11.29 -6.68 -4.66
N GLN A 111 -11.48 -6.92 -5.96
CA GLN A 111 -10.95 -8.11 -6.64
C GLN A 111 -9.55 -7.89 -7.20
N ASP A 112 -9.36 -6.75 -7.88
CA ASP A 112 -8.15 -6.36 -8.58
C ASP A 112 -7.78 -4.94 -8.17
N CYS A 113 -6.51 -4.68 -7.88
CA CYS A 113 -6.04 -3.36 -7.45
C CYS A 113 -4.58 -3.12 -7.85
N ASN A 114 -4.20 -1.86 -7.99
CA ASN A 114 -2.81 -1.47 -8.12
C ASN A 114 -2.16 -1.27 -6.75
N PHE A 115 -0.96 -1.83 -6.60
CA PHE A 115 -0.02 -1.45 -5.55
C PHE A 115 0.97 -0.44 -6.13
N ASP A 116 0.80 0.82 -5.77
CA ASP A 116 1.64 1.92 -6.24
C ASP A 116 2.87 2.01 -5.37
N CYS A 117 4.03 1.71 -5.96
CA CYS A 117 5.30 1.72 -5.28
C CYS A 117 6.08 2.97 -5.71
N ASN A 118 6.55 3.73 -4.73
CA ASN A 118 7.39 4.91 -4.91
C ASN A 118 8.45 5.01 -3.80
N ASP A 119 9.19 6.11 -3.75
CA ASP A 119 10.21 6.38 -2.72
C ASP A 119 9.66 6.43 -1.28
N SER A 120 8.40 6.84 -1.14
CA SER A 120 7.71 7.00 0.14
C SER A 120 7.18 5.67 0.69
N GLY A 121 6.98 4.66 -0.15
CA GLY A 121 6.51 3.34 0.25
C GLY A 121 5.67 2.62 -0.80
N ILE A 122 4.84 1.69 -0.34
CA ILE A 122 3.85 0.97 -1.14
C ILE A 122 2.45 1.42 -0.69
N ALA A 123 1.72 2.05 -1.61
CA ALA A 123 0.35 2.49 -1.40
C ALA A 123 -0.61 1.60 -2.18
N LEU A 124 -1.86 1.57 -1.73
CA LEU A 124 -2.97 0.97 -2.46
C LEU A 124 -4.19 1.84 -2.19
N GLN A 125 -4.90 2.22 -3.24
CA GLN A 125 -6.20 2.84 -3.14
C GLN A 125 -7.16 2.06 -4.02
N ALA A 126 -8.38 1.76 -3.57
CA ALA A 126 -9.38 1.13 -4.42
C ALA A 126 -10.80 1.34 -3.91
N MET A 127 -11.76 1.39 -4.83
CA MET A 127 -13.19 1.42 -4.52
C MET A 127 -13.79 0.03 -4.65
N ASP A 128 -14.85 -0.23 -3.88
CA ASP A 128 -15.67 -1.43 -4.05
C ASP A 128 -16.54 -1.33 -5.32
N ASN A 129 -17.11 -2.46 -5.74
CA ASN A 129 -17.95 -2.52 -6.95
C ASN A 129 -19.20 -1.62 -6.90
N SER A 130 -19.65 -1.22 -5.71
CA SER A 130 -20.80 -0.32 -5.56
C SER A 130 -20.41 1.16 -5.45
N HIS A 131 -19.12 1.49 -5.41
CA HIS A 131 -18.59 2.84 -5.19
C HIS A 131 -19.09 3.50 -3.89
N VAL A 132 -19.40 2.70 -2.87
CA VAL A 132 -19.87 3.15 -1.55
C VAL A 132 -18.75 3.11 -0.51
N ALA A 133 -17.77 2.23 -0.70
CA ALA A 133 -16.62 2.07 0.17
C ALA A 133 -15.30 2.25 -0.60
N LEU A 134 -14.36 2.96 0.02
CA LEU A 134 -13.00 3.13 -0.48
C LEU A 134 -12.00 2.61 0.54
N VAL A 135 -11.02 1.84 0.08
CA VAL A 135 -9.86 1.44 0.88
C VAL A 135 -8.65 2.26 0.47
N SER A 136 -7.89 2.72 1.45
CA SER A 136 -6.60 3.39 1.29
C SER A 136 -5.60 2.80 2.27
N MET A 137 -4.57 2.16 1.74
CA MET A 137 -3.47 1.59 2.48
C MET A 137 -2.19 2.36 2.15
N MET A 138 -1.37 2.60 3.17
CA MET A 138 -0.01 3.09 2.99
C MET A 138 0.93 2.27 3.89
N LEU A 139 1.87 1.56 3.28
CA LEU A 139 3.04 0.99 3.94
C LEU A 139 4.21 1.92 3.62
N LYS A 140 4.67 2.70 4.60
CA LYS A 140 5.79 3.60 4.36
C LYS A 140 7.09 2.83 4.17
N SER A 141 8.06 3.44 3.49
CA SER A 141 9.38 2.87 3.25
C SER A 141 10.08 2.41 4.53
N GLU A 142 9.84 3.07 5.68
CA GLU A 142 10.41 2.66 6.96
C GLU A 142 9.85 1.33 7.50
N ALA A 143 8.73 0.85 6.97
CA ALA A 143 8.19 -0.47 7.32
C ALA A 143 9.00 -1.62 6.71
N PHE A 144 9.92 -1.33 5.78
CA PHE A 144 10.68 -2.32 5.03
C PHE A 144 12.19 -2.18 5.31
N THR A 145 12.90 -3.31 5.41
CA THR A 145 14.34 -3.36 5.66
C THR A 145 15.00 -4.47 4.81
N PRO A 146 15.64 -4.16 3.66
CA PRO A 146 15.73 -2.86 3.00
C PRO A 146 14.50 -2.51 2.15
N PHE A 147 14.35 -1.22 1.85
CA PHE A 147 13.42 -0.68 0.85
C PHE A 147 14.19 0.02 -0.26
N ARG A 148 13.88 -0.31 -1.52
CA ARG A 148 14.38 0.40 -2.70
C ARG A 148 13.29 0.45 -3.76
N CYS A 149 12.99 1.65 -4.23
CA CYS A 149 12.11 1.89 -5.37
C CYS A 149 12.77 2.93 -6.27
N ASP A 150 13.32 2.49 -7.40
CA ASP A 150 14.10 3.35 -8.29
C ASP A 150 13.22 4.28 -9.16
N ARG A 151 11.99 3.86 -9.44
CA ARG A 151 10.98 4.60 -10.20
C ARG A 151 9.59 4.26 -9.66
N ASN A 152 8.64 5.16 -9.89
CA ASN A 152 7.25 4.86 -9.57
C ASN A 152 6.76 3.72 -10.46
N ILE A 153 6.30 2.63 -9.85
CA ILE A 153 5.72 1.48 -10.54
C ILE A 153 4.35 1.17 -9.94
N ALA A 154 3.39 0.82 -10.79
CA ALA A 154 2.10 0.30 -10.35
C ALA A 154 2.09 -1.21 -10.61
N LEU A 155 1.82 -1.99 -9.56
CA LEU A 155 1.71 -3.44 -9.65
C LEU A 155 0.24 -3.83 -9.61
N GLY A 156 -0.38 -4.04 -10.77
CA GLY A 156 -1.76 -4.50 -10.86
C GLY A 156 -1.86 -5.99 -10.55
N ILE A 157 -2.49 -6.31 -9.42
CA ILE A 157 -2.53 -7.68 -8.88
C ILE A 157 -3.97 -8.09 -8.60
N ASN A 158 -4.33 -9.30 -9.03
CA ASN A 158 -5.53 -9.97 -8.59
C ASN A 158 -5.38 -10.46 -7.13
N LEU A 159 -6.20 -9.91 -6.23
CA LEU A 159 -6.11 -10.17 -4.78
C LEU A 159 -6.43 -11.63 -4.42
N ALA A 160 -7.25 -12.33 -5.21
CA ALA A 160 -7.51 -13.75 -5.00
C ALA A 160 -6.27 -14.61 -5.29
N SER A 161 -5.49 -14.25 -6.31
CA SER A 161 -4.20 -14.89 -6.62
C SER A 161 -3.15 -14.58 -5.55
N LEU A 162 -3.04 -13.31 -5.15
CA LEU A 162 -2.15 -12.88 -4.07
C LEU A 162 -2.45 -13.61 -2.75
N THR A 163 -3.73 -13.74 -2.39
CA THR A 163 -4.18 -14.48 -1.20
C THR A 163 -3.72 -15.93 -1.22
N LYS A 164 -3.75 -16.61 -2.38
CA LYS A 164 -3.29 -18.01 -2.50
C LYS A 164 -1.78 -18.12 -2.27
N VAL A 165 -1.00 -17.19 -2.80
CA VAL A 165 0.46 -17.17 -2.62
C VAL A 165 0.83 -16.84 -1.18
N LEU A 166 0.19 -15.84 -0.57
CA LEU A 166 0.43 -15.45 0.83
C LEU A 166 0.04 -16.55 1.84
N ARG A 167 -0.80 -17.53 1.47
CA ARG A 167 -1.10 -18.70 2.30
C ARG A 167 0.07 -19.66 2.43
N ALA A 168 1.01 -19.67 1.48
CA ALA A 168 2.19 -20.52 1.53
C ALA A 168 3.29 -20.00 2.48
N ALA A 169 3.14 -18.75 2.93
CA ALA A 169 4.01 -18.10 3.91
C ALA A 169 3.56 -18.39 5.34
N GLY A 170 4.54 -18.75 6.19
CA GLY A 170 4.39 -18.78 7.63
C GLY A 170 4.23 -17.37 8.20
N ASN A 171 3.60 -17.23 9.36
CA ASN A 171 3.33 -15.90 9.94
C ASN A 171 4.60 -15.14 10.35
N ASP A 172 5.69 -15.86 10.62
CA ASP A 172 7.00 -15.31 11.00
C ASP A 172 7.99 -15.25 9.83
N ASP A 173 7.57 -15.63 8.62
CA ASP A 173 8.43 -15.59 7.45
C ASP A 173 8.65 -14.13 7.02
N ILE A 174 9.87 -13.85 6.58
CA ILE A 174 10.27 -12.59 5.96
C ILE A 174 9.76 -12.61 4.52
N LEU A 175 9.13 -11.52 4.07
CA LEU A 175 8.67 -11.37 2.69
C LEU A 175 9.55 -10.35 1.96
N THR A 176 10.10 -10.73 0.82
CA THR A 176 10.76 -9.81 -0.11
C THR A 176 9.95 -9.71 -1.40
N ILE A 177 9.54 -8.50 -1.76
CA ILE A 177 8.83 -8.18 -3.00
C ILE A 177 9.86 -7.64 -3.99
N LYS A 178 9.93 -8.23 -5.18
CA LYS A 178 10.83 -7.82 -6.25
C LYS A 178 10.06 -7.59 -7.54
N ALA A 179 10.37 -6.50 -8.23
CA ALA A 179 9.86 -6.22 -9.56
C ALA A 179 10.91 -5.53 -10.44
N GLU A 180 10.86 -5.82 -11.73
CA GLU A 180 11.73 -5.21 -12.76
C GLU A 180 11.13 -3.90 -13.31
N ASP A 181 11.79 -3.27 -14.28
CA ASP A 181 11.28 -2.10 -15.00
C ASP A 181 10.18 -2.55 -15.98
N ALA A 182 8.99 -1.97 -15.91
CA ALA A 182 7.79 -2.44 -16.64
C ALA A 182 7.53 -3.95 -16.47
N PRO A 183 7.22 -4.40 -15.23
CA PRO A 183 7.15 -5.82 -14.92
C PRO A 183 5.88 -6.47 -15.49
N ASP A 184 6.03 -7.62 -16.15
CA ASP A 184 4.91 -8.54 -16.47
C ASP A 184 4.58 -9.45 -15.27
N VAL A 185 5.53 -9.60 -14.34
CA VAL A 185 5.44 -10.45 -13.15
C VAL A 185 6.03 -9.75 -11.94
N VAL A 186 5.42 -9.96 -10.77
CA VAL A 186 6.01 -9.62 -9.48
C VAL A 186 6.49 -10.90 -8.81
N ASN A 187 7.70 -10.84 -8.27
CA ASN A 187 8.35 -11.94 -7.58
C ASN A 187 8.21 -11.75 -6.07
N LEU A 188 7.68 -12.77 -5.39
CA LEU A 188 7.49 -12.82 -3.94
C LEU A 188 8.37 -13.92 -3.36
N VAL A 189 9.35 -13.54 -2.55
CA VAL A 189 10.26 -14.45 -1.86
C VAL A 189 9.90 -14.50 -0.38
N PHE A 190 9.59 -15.68 0.13
CA PHE A 190 9.37 -15.94 1.55
C PHE A 190 10.56 -16.68 2.13
N GLU A 191 11.17 -16.12 3.17
CA GLU A 191 12.32 -16.69 3.87
C GLU A 191 11.96 -16.92 5.33
N ASN A 192 12.17 -18.14 5.83
CA ASN A 192 12.06 -18.39 7.27
C ASN A 192 13.20 -17.67 8.02
N LYS A 193 13.00 -17.29 9.29
CA LYS A 193 14.01 -16.68 10.16
C LYS A 193 15.31 -17.49 10.24
N SER A 194 15.22 -18.82 10.23
CA SER A 194 16.39 -19.71 10.22
C SER A 194 17.10 -19.80 8.86
N SER A 195 16.57 -19.16 7.80
CA SER A 195 17.06 -19.21 6.41
C SER A 195 17.15 -20.60 5.78
N GLU A 196 16.57 -21.63 6.41
CA GLU A 196 16.58 -23.02 5.92
C GLU A 196 15.59 -23.23 4.75
N ARG A 197 14.51 -22.46 4.76
CA ARG A 197 13.44 -22.53 3.74
C ARG A 197 13.31 -21.18 3.07
N ILE A 198 13.48 -21.20 1.74
CA ILE A 198 13.21 -20.08 0.84
C ILE A 198 12.15 -20.56 -0.14
N SER A 199 11.06 -19.82 -0.29
CA SER A 199 9.98 -20.11 -1.24
C SER A 199 9.78 -18.91 -2.14
N GLU A 200 9.86 -19.12 -3.44
CA GLU A 200 9.78 -18.07 -4.45
C GLU A 200 8.54 -18.29 -5.32
N TYR A 201 7.77 -17.24 -5.53
CA TYR A 201 6.52 -17.26 -6.28
C TYR A 201 6.43 -16.07 -7.22
N ASP A 202 6.18 -16.34 -8.50
CA ASP A 202 5.89 -15.31 -9.49
C ASP A 202 4.39 -15.17 -9.68
N ILE A 203 3.90 -13.94 -9.57
CA ILE A 203 2.50 -13.58 -9.85
C ILE A 203 2.48 -12.72 -11.12
N LYS A 204 1.65 -13.11 -12.07
CA LYS A 204 1.41 -12.29 -13.27
C LYS A 204 0.70 -11.00 -12.91
N LEU A 205 1.23 -9.90 -13.41
CA LEU A 205 0.65 -8.59 -13.29
C LEU A 205 -0.39 -8.36 -14.37
N MET A 206 -1.27 -7.41 -14.12
CA MET A 206 -2.34 -7.00 -15.01
C MET A 206 -2.32 -5.49 -15.14
N ASP A 207 -2.65 -4.99 -16.33
CA ASP A 207 -2.89 -3.57 -16.54
C ASP A 207 -4.27 -3.23 -15.96
N ILE A 208 -4.28 -2.46 -14.89
CA ILE A 208 -5.51 -1.98 -14.25
C ILE A 208 -5.53 -0.47 -14.39
N ASP A 209 -6.47 0.03 -15.19
CA ASP A 209 -6.76 1.46 -15.28
C ASP A 209 -7.50 1.88 -14.02
N GLN A 210 -6.75 2.45 -13.08
CA GLN A 210 -7.28 2.88 -11.79
C GLN A 210 -7.18 4.40 -11.63
N GLU A 211 -8.33 5.04 -11.44
CA GLU A 211 -8.37 6.46 -11.11
C GLU A 211 -8.03 6.67 -9.63
N HIS A 212 -6.97 7.43 -9.36
CA HIS A 212 -6.66 7.88 -8.02
C HIS A 212 -7.61 8.99 -7.60
N LEU A 213 -8.28 8.77 -6.47
CA LEU A 213 -9.14 9.78 -5.85
C LEU A 213 -8.30 10.59 -4.88
N GLY A 214 -8.27 11.91 -5.10
CA GLY A 214 -7.71 12.84 -4.13
C GLY A 214 -8.57 12.84 -2.87
N ILE A 215 -8.02 12.35 -1.75
CA ILE A 215 -8.69 12.41 -0.45
C ILE A 215 -8.30 13.74 0.20
N PRO A 216 -9.24 14.69 0.42
CA PRO A 216 -8.94 15.95 1.07
C PRO A 216 -8.73 15.76 2.57
N ASP A 217 -7.84 16.56 3.16
CA ASP A 217 -7.71 16.67 4.62
C ASP A 217 -9.00 17.29 5.17
N THR A 218 -9.77 16.47 5.88
CA THR A 218 -11.10 16.85 6.39
C THR A 218 -11.06 16.91 7.91
N ASP A 219 -11.61 17.98 8.47
CA ASP A 219 -11.84 18.08 9.90
C ASP A 219 -13.09 17.28 10.29
N TYR A 220 -12.90 16.30 11.16
CA TYR A 220 -14.00 15.46 11.65
C TYR A 220 -14.61 16.05 12.92
N SER A 221 -15.93 16.09 13.00
CA SER A 221 -16.68 16.59 14.16
C SER A 221 -16.50 15.71 15.39
N ALA A 222 -16.33 14.40 15.20
CA ALA A 222 -16.08 13.43 16.26
C ALA A 222 -15.05 12.38 15.85
N THR A 223 -14.13 12.09 16.76
CA THR A 223 -13.10 11.05 16.64
C THR A 223 -13.15 10.13 17.84
N ILE A 224 -13.27 8.83 17.60
CA ILE A 224 -13.34 7.80 18.64
C ILE A 224 -12.20 6.82 18.43
N THR A 225 -11.38 6.61 19.44
CA THR A 225 -10.39 5.53 19.48
C THR A 225 -10.90 4.48 20.46
N LEU A 226 -11.08 3.24 20.00
CA LEU A 226 -11.58 2.14 20.82
C LEU A 226 -10.85 0.82 20.48
N PRO A 227 -10.95 -0.22 21.34
CA PRO A 227 -10.33 -1.51 21.06
C PRO A 227 -10.93 -2.15 19.81
N SER A 228 -10.07 -2.62 18.90
CA SER A 228 -10.50 -3.19 17.61
C SER A 228 -11.31 -4.48 17.79
N ALA A 229 -11.01 -5.26 18.82
CA ALA A 229 -11.75 -6.46 19.20
C ALA A 229 -13.17 -6.15 19.70
N GLU A 230 -13.35 -5.06 20.45
CA GLU A 230 -14.66 -4.65 20.94
C GLU A 230 -15.52 -4.09 19.79
N PHE A 231 -14.93 -3.27 18.91
CA PHE A 231 -15.61 -2.81 17.70
C PHE A 231 -16.08 -3.97 16.82
N GLN A 232 -15.21 -4.97 16.60
CA GLN A 232 -15.55 -6.18 15.85
C GLN A 232 -16.70 -6.96 16.50
N ARG A 233 -16.71 -7.07 17.82
CA ARG A 233 -17.79 -7.72 18.56
C ARG A 233 -19.11 -6.97 18.37
N ILE A 234 -19.11 -5.66 18.52
CA ILE A 234 -20.29 -4.80 18.34
C ILE A 234 -20.86 -4.95 16.93
N CYS A 235 -20.03 -4.85 15.89
CA CYS A 235 -20.49 -5.00 14.50
C CYS A 235 -21.09 -6.39 14.23
N ARG A 236 -20.50 -7.46 14.79
CA ARG A 236 -21.02 -8.82 14.64
C ARG A 236 -22.34 -9.02 15.38
N ASP A 237 -22.43 -8.55 16.61
CA ASP A 237 -23.59 -8.76 17.48
C ASP A 237 -24.80 -7.96 16.95
N LEU A 238 -24.60 -6.71 16.50
CA LEU A 238 -25.65 -5.90 15.86
C LEU A 238 -25.99 -6.39 14.44
N GLY A 239 -25.01 -6.92 13.71
CA GLY A 239 -25.21 -7.49 12.36
C GLY A 239 -26.13 -8.71 12.33
N ALA A 240 -26.36 -9.37 13.47
CA ALA A 240 -27.35 -10.44 13.59
C ALA A 240 -28.80 -9.93 13.71
N LEU A 241 -29.00 -8.65 14.06
CA LEU A 241 -30.31 -8.04 14.29
C LEU A 241 -30.77 -7.14 13.13
N SER A 242 -29.84 -6.43 12.48
CA SER A 242 -30.15 -5.49 11.40
C SER A 242 -28.99 -5.38 10.41
N GLU A 243 -29.26 -4.88 9.21
CA GLU A 243 -28.25 -4.58 8.20
C GLU A 243 -27.63 -3.19 8.37
N SER A 244 -28.20 -2.35 9.24
CA SER A 244 -27.77 -0.96 9.45
C SER A 244 -27.51 -0.69 10.93
N VAL A 245 -26.53 0.17 11.20
CA VAL A 245 -26.22 0.67 12.54
C VAL A 245 -26.18 2.20 12.53
N ALA A 246 -26.89 2.81 13.47
CA ALA A 246 -26.75 4.22 13.81
C ALA A 246 -25.62 4.36 14.83
N ILE A 247 -24.63 5.19 14.51
CA ILE A 247 -23.52 5.56 15.38
C ILE A 247 -23.77 6.98 15.86
N GLU A 248 -24.07 7.11 17.15
CA GLU A 248 -24.37 8.37 17.83
C GLU A 248 -23.21 8.73 18.77
N VAL A 249 -22.62 9.91 18.58
CA VAL A 249 -21.58 10.45 19.47
C VAL A 249 -22.16 11.62 20.25
N SER A 250 -22.10 11.51 21.58
CA SER A 250 -22.63 12.51 22.49
C SER A 250 -21.70 12.70 23.69
N LYS A 251 -22.04 13.63 24.59
CA LYS A 251 -21.31 13.83 25.85
C LYS A 251 -21.32 12.61 26.77
N GLU A 252 -22.31 11.72 26.62
CA GLU A 252 -22.43 10.51 27.46
C GLU A 252 -21.54 9.36 26.99
N GLY A 253 -21.04 9.44 25.75
CA GLY A 253 -20.25 8.39 25.11
C GLY A 253 -20.66 8.18 23.64
N VAL A 254 -20.17 7.08 23.07
CA VAL A 254 -20.58 6.60 21.75
C VAL A 254 -21.63 5.50 21.92
N LYS A 255 -22.73 5.60 21.16
CA LYS A 255 -23.81 4.64 21.15
C LYS A 255 -23.95 4.05 19.75
N PHE A 256 -23.92 2.73 19.68
CA PHE A 256 -24.20 1.94 18.49
C PHE A 256 -25.58 1.35 18.64
N SER A 257 -26.52 1.71 17.77
CA SER A 257 -27.89 1.20 17.83
C SER A 257 -28.37 0.69 16.49
N CYS A 258 -29.18 -0.36 16.52
CA CYS A 258 -29.82 -0.90 15.34
C CYS A 258 -31.29 -1.23 15.64
N SER A 259 -32.12 -1.13 14.61
CA SER A 259 -33.50 -1.59 14.62
C SER A 259 -33.70 -2.51 13.42
N GLY A 260 -34.26 -3.69 13.64
CA GLY A 260 -34.56 -4.67 12.60
C GLY A 260 -35.82 -5.47 12.93
N ASP A 261 -36.18 -6.40 12.05
CA ASP A 261 -37.45 -7.14 12.15
C ASP A 261 -37.53 -8.05 13.38
N ILE A 262 -36.38 -8.59 13.80
CA ILE A 262 -36.27 -9.50 14.95
C ILE A 262 -36.29 -8.71 16.27
N GLY A 263 -35.85 -7.46 16.26
CA GLY A 263 -35.77 -6.62 17.45
C GLY A 263 -34.82 -5.43 17.28
N SER A 264 -34.65 -4.68 18.37
CA SER A 264 -33.69 -3.58 18.47
C SER A 264 -32.54 -3.93 19.43
N GLY A 265 -31.37 -3.36 19.16
CA GLY A 265 -30.16 -3.52 19.96
C GLY A 265 -29.45 -2.19 20.14
N SER A 266 -28.84 -1.99 21.31
CA SER A 266 -28.03 -0.81 21.58
C SER A 266 -26.84 -1.13 22.48
N VAL A 267 -25.65 -0.68 22.10
CA VAL A 267 -24.43 -0.77 22.91
C VAL A 267 -23.91 0.65 23.13
N ILE A 268 -23.60 1.01 24.38
CA ILE A 268 -23.07 2.32 24.74
C ILE A 268 -21.68 2.12 25.34
N LEU A 269 -20.68 2.75 24.73
CA LEU A 269 -19.32 2.80 25.26
C LEU A 269 -19.07 4.19 25.85
N LYS A 270 -18.66 4.20 27.11
CA LYS A 270 -18.27 5.43 27.80
C LYS A 270 -16.75 5.60 27.72
N PRO A 271 -16.24 6.85 27.70
CA PRO A 271 -14.81 7.09 27.77
C PRO A 271 -14.22 6.42 29.01
N HIS A 272 -13.16 5.65 28.81
CA HIS A 272 -12.46 4.98 29.90
C HIS A 272 -10.97 4.91 29.59
N THR A 273 -10.17 5.24 30.61
CA THR A 273 -8.72 5.16 30.57
C THR A 273 -8.24 4.23 31.66
N SER A 274 -7.57 3.16 31.25
CA SER A 274 -6.90 2.19 32.12
C SER A 274 -5.39 2.37 31.94
N VAL A 275 -4.68 2.61 33.05
CA VAL A 275 -3.21 2.77 33.04
C VAL A 275 -2.53 1.42 32.82
N ASP A 276 -3.13 0.32 33.31
CA ASP A 276 -2.54 -1.00 33.25
C ASP A 276 -2.62 -1.64 31.85
N LYS A 277 -3.62 -1.22 31.05
CA LYS A 277 -3.89 -1.76 29.72
C LYS A 277 -4.34 -0.67 28.75
N PRO A 278 -3.40 0.10 28.16
CA PRO A 278 -3.77 1.18 27.25
C PRO A 278 -4.54 0.69 26.01
N GLY A 279 -4.32 -0.54 25.56
CA GLY A 279 -5.05 -1.14 24.43
C GLY A 279 -6.55 -1.33 24.65
N GLU A 280 -7.02 -1.29 25.91
CA GLU A 280 -8.45 -1.39 26.26
C GLU A 280 -9.12 -0.01 26.41
N ASN A 281 -8.39 1.08 26.21
CA ASN A 281 -8.91 2.44 26.39
C ASN A 281 -9.94 2.81 25.33
N VAL A 282 -10.90 3.63 25.75
CA VAL A 282 -11.87 4.30 24.87
C VAL A 282 -11.69 5.80 25.03
N GLU A 283 -11.21 6.44 23.97
CA GLU A 283 -11.00 7.89 23.89
C GLU A 283 -12.01 8.47 22.90
N ILE A 284 -12.66 9.56 23.30
CA ILE A 284 -13.67 10.24 22.48
C ILE A 284 -13.31 11.72 22.47
N ASP A 285 -12.97 12.23 21.29
CA ASP A 285 -12.80 13.65 21.02
C ASP A 285 -13.99 14.12 20.18
N MET A 286 -14.74 15.09 20.68
CA MET A 286 -15.99 15.53 20.07
C MET A 286 -16.08 17.05 20.10
N THR A 287 -16.11 17.64 18.90
CA THR A 287 -16.39 19.06 18.69
C THR A 287 -17.90 19.29 18.65
N GLU A 288 -18.63 18.47 17.88
CA GLU A 288 -20.08 18.54 17.72
C GLU A 288 -20.72 17.15 17.80
N PRO A 289 -21.94 17.01 18.34
CA PRO A 289 -22.67 15.74 18.33
C PRO A 289 -22.97 15.29 16.90
N VAL A 290 -22.74 14.01 16.61
CA VAL A 290 -22.99 13.41 15.29
C VAL A 290 -23.84 12.16 15.45
N SER A 291 -24.83 11.99 14.57
CA SER A 291 -25.60 10.76 14.43
C SER A 291 -25.69 10.39 12.96
N LEU A 292 -25.08 9.27 12.59
CA LEU A 292 -25.04 8.80 11.20
C LEU A 292 -25.32 7.29 11.15
N THR A 293 -25.98 6.86 10.08
CA THR A 293 -26.33 5.45 9.86
C THR A 293 -25.41 4.84 8.81
N PHE A 294 -24.90 3.64 9.06
CA PHE A 294 -23.98 2.92 8.17
C PHE A 294 -24.43 1.48 7.94
N SER A 295 -23.95 0.87 6.85
CA SER A 295 -24.18 -0.55 6.58
C SER A 295 -23.26 -1.44 7.42
N LEU A 296 -23.85 -2.34 8.21
CA LEU A 296 -23.12 -3.32 9.02
C LEU A 296 -22.35 -4.34 8.19
N LYS A 297 -22.80 -4.61 6.95
CA LYS A 297 -22.09 -5.48 6.00
C LYS A 297 -20.68 -4.98 5.71
N TYR A 298 -20.52 -3.68 5.44
CA TYR A 298 -19.22 -3.07 5.19
C TYR A 298 -18.38 -2.98 6.46
N LEU A 299 -18.96 -2.55 7.59
CA LEU A 299 -18.25 -2.48 8.86
C LEU A 299 -17.71 -3.84 9.31
N THR A 300 -18.48 -4.92 9.12
CA THR A 300 -18.03 -6.28 9.42
C THR A 300 -16.85 -6.71 8.55
N ASN A 301 -16.81 -6.27 7.28
CA ASN A 301 -15.64 -6.49 6.42
C ASN A 301 -14.41 -5.71 6.92
N PHE A 302 -14.56 -4.44 7.30
CA PHE A 302 -13.46 -3.64 7.84
C PHE A 302 -12.89 -4.23 9.13
N CYS A 303 -13.75 -4.84 9.96
CA CYS A 303 -13.32 -5.53 11.19
C CYS A 303 -12.38 -6.73 10.96
N LYS A 304 -12.20 -7.21 9.73
CA LYS A 304 -11.16 -8.21 9.41
C LYS A 304 -9.74 -7.64 9.61
N ALA A 305 -9.59 -6.32 9.57
CA ALA A 305 -8.36 -5.61 9.87
C ALA A 305 -8.03 -5.55 11.38
N SER A 306 -8.91 -6.00 12.30
CA SER A 306 -8.64 -5.96 13.75
C SER A 306 -7.39 -6.73 14.16
N GLY A 307 -6.91 -7.68 13.36
CA GLY A 307 -5.63 -8.36 13.60
C GLY A 307 -4.38 -7.48 13.35
N LEU A 308 -4.52 -6.31 12.74
CA LEU A 308 -3.40 -5.41 12.39
C LEU A 308 -3.07 -4.40 13.50
N SER A 309 -4.07 -4.03 14.29
CA SER A 309 -3.99 -3.00 15.33
C SER A 309 -4.84 -3.39 16.53
N GLU A 310 -4.33 -3.15 17.74
CA GLU A 310 -5.09 -3.36 18.98
C GLU A 310 -6.27 -2.37 19.11
N GLN A 311 -6.13 -1.17 18.53
CA GLN A 311 -7.15 -0.13 18.53
C GLN A 311 -7.57 0.25 17.11
N VAL A 312 -8.80 0.73 16.97
CA VAL A 312 -9.36 1.29 15.75
C VAL A 312 -9.80 2.72 16.03
N LYS A 313 -9.56 3.60 15.05
CA LYS A 313 -9.99 5.01 15.10
C LYS A 313 -11.15 5.22 14.14
N LEU A 314 -12.27 5.72 14.63
CA LEU A 314 -13.46 6.08 13.88
C LEU A 314 -13.58 7.60 13.83
N SER A 315 -13.64 8.19 12.64
CA SER A 315 -13.82 9.65 12.49
C SER A 315 -15.10 9.93 11.70
N LEU A 316 -15.99 10.72 12.29
CA LEU A 316 -17.35 10.99 11.81
C LEU A 316 -17.59 12.48 11.65
N SER A 317 -18.31 12.85 10.59
CA SER A 317 -18.85 14.20 10.36
C SER A 317 -20.01 14.10 9.36
N GLY A 318 -20.99 15.01 9.45
CA GLY A 318 -22.29 14.89 8.77
C GLY A 318 -22.24 14.88 7.24
N GLU A 319 -21.22 15.48 6.65
CA GLU A 319 -21.12 15.67 5.18
C GLU A 319 -20.01 14.84 4.54
N VAL A 320 -19.35 13.97 5.31
CA VAL A 320 -18.21 13.20 4.82
C VAL A 320 -18.33 11.71 5.18
N PRO A 321 -17.69 10.82 4.38
CA PRO A 321 -17.66 9.39 4.71
C PRO A 321 -17.06 9.12 6.08
N LEU A 322 -17.57 8.10 6.76
CA LEU A 322 -16.95 7.55 7.97
C LEU A 322 -15.55 7.06 7.63
N LEU A 323 -14.55 7.54 8.36
CA LEU A 323 -13.19 7.03 8.31
C LEU A 323 -12.98 5.99 9.41
N VAL A 324 -12.62 4.77 9.03
CA VAL A 324 -12.18 3.69 9.91
C VAL A 324 -10.69 3.45 9.66
N GLU A 325 -9.85 3.81 10.62
CA GLU A 325 -8.39 3.72 10.52
C GLU A 325 -7.83 2.66 11.47
N TYR A 326 -7.04 1.74 10.91
CA TYR A 326 -6.19 0.81 11.64
C TYR A 326 -4.73 1.23 11.43
N THR A 327 -4.05 1.58 12.52
CA THR A 327 -2.62 1.87 12.48
C THR A 327 -1.84 0.57 12.38
N LEU A 328 -0.96 0.44 11.39
CA LEU A 328 -0.19 -0.78 11.20
C LEU A 328 0.95 -0.83 12.22
N THR A 329 1.16 -2.01 12.80
CA THR A 329 2.12 -2.24 13.89
C THR A 329 3.56 -1.97 13.41
N GLY A 330 4.35 -1.21 14.18
CA GLY A 330 5.76 -0.93 13.87
C GLY A 330 6.24 0.52 14.12
N GLY A 331 5.38 1.43 14.59
CA GLY A 331 5.75 2.83 14.86
C GLY A 331 6.04 3.66 13.61
N THR A 332 5.90 3.05 12.44
CA THR A 332 5.91 3.73 11.15
C THR A 332 4.50 4.30 10.95
N HIS A 333 4.38 5.49 10.36
CA HIS A 333 3.09 6.13 10.07
C HIS A 333 2.32 5.42 8.93
N SER A 334 2.33 4.10 8.93
CA SER A 334 1.66 3.20 8.00
C SER A 334 0.24 2.91 8.49
N TYR A 335 -0.72 2.89 7.59
CA TYR A 335 -2.13 2.78 7.94
C TYR A 335 -2.91 1.94 6.94
N LEU A 336 -4.04 1.41 7.40
CA LEU A 336 -5.11 0.89 6.58
C LEU A 336 -6.40 1.66 6.93
N ARG A 337 -6.87 2.48 5.99
CA ARG A 337 -8.04 3.34 6.12
C ARG A 337 -9.16 2.82 5.24
N PHE A 338 -10.36 2.79 5.79
CA PHE A 338 -11.59 2.54 5.06
C PHE A 338 -12.48 3.78 5.15
N TYR A 339 -13.06 4.18 4.03
CA TYR A 339 -14.05 5.23 3.94
C TYR A 339 -15.37 4.61 3.57
N LEU A 340 -16.44 4.95 4.29
CA LEU A 340 -17.77 4.43 4.04
C LEU A 340 -18.78 5.56 4.02
N ALA A 341 -19.49 5.70 2.91
CA ALA A 341 -20.57 6.67 2.80
C ALA A 341 -21.70 6.34 3.81
N PRO A 342 -22.26 7.35 4.49
CA PRO A 342 -23.44 7.14 5.32
C PRO A 342 -24.63 6.72 4.47
N LYS A 343 -25.53 5.91 5.04
CA LYS A 343 -26.86 5.72 4.49
C LYS A 343 -27.63 7.02 4.71
N ILE A 344 -28.08 7.63 3.62
CA ILE A 344 -29.05 8.71 3.67
C ILE A 344 -30.34 8.06 4.21
N GLY A 345 -30.80 8.52 5.38
CA GLY A 345 -32.14 8.16 5.83
C GLY A 345 -33.14 8.78 4.87
N ASP A 346 -34.26 8.09 4.61
CA ASP A 346 -35.41 8.77 4.03
C ASP A 346 -35.76 9.89 5.03
N GLU A 347 -35.43 11.14 4.68
CA GLU A 347 -35.96 12.30 5.40
C GLU A 347 -37.47 12.28 5.16
N ASP A 348 -38.24 11.89 6.17
CA ASP A 348 -39.69 12.10 6.20
C ASP A 348 -40.03 13.60 6.15
#